data_AF-A0A7J9MQW0-F1
#
_entry.id   AF-A0A7J9MQW0-F1
#
_cell.length_a   1.000
_cell.length_b   1.000
_cell.length_c   1.000
_cell.angle_alpha   90.00
_cell.angle_beta   90.00
_cell.angle_gamma   90.00
#
_symmetry.space_group_name_H-M   'P 1'
#
loop_
_entity.id
_entity.type
_entity.pdbx_description
1 polymer ?
#
loop_
_entity_poly.entity_id
_entity_poly.type
_entity_poly.pdbx_seq_one_letter_code
_entity_poly.pdbx_strand_id
1 'polypeptide(L)' 'MMSGDKDRFSIVTFAIEDTIIKAPKELIDEQHPQLYKDFDFMGFFLFAFSNPAKHIDSGEQLQAFASLPPPISD' A
#
# COMPACT_ATOMS: atom_id res chain seq x y z
N MET A 1 -9.54 17.61 8.12
CA MET A 1 -10.97 17.94 7.92
C MET A 1 -11.04 18.89 6.74
N MET A 2 -11.88 18.61 5.74
CA MET A 2 -12.04 19.52 4.60
C MET A 2 -12.49 20.90 5.12
N SER A 3 -11.81 21.96 4.72
CA SER A 3 -12.10 23.33 5.14
C SER A 3 -12.19 24.24 3.91
N GLY A 4 -13.11 25.20 3.94
CA GLY A 4 -13.34 26.17 2.88
C GLY A 4 -14.69 26.86 3.03
N ASP A 5 -14.86 27.99 2.36
CA ASP A 5 -16.03 28.86 2.50
C ASP A 5 -17.31 28.35 1.81
N LYS A 6 -17.22 27.21 1.12
CA LYS A 6 -18.33 26.61 0.37
C LYS A 6 -18.42 25.11 0.62
N ASP A 7 -19.63 24.61 0.57
CA ASP A 7 -19.91 23.18 0.65
C ASP A 7 -19.25 22.44 -0.52
N ARG A 8 -18.55 21.35 -0.22
CA ARG A 8 -18.01 20.42 -1.21
C ARG A 8 -18.76 19.10 -1.15
N PHE A 9 -19.48 18.80 -2.21
CA PHE A 9 -20.09 17.48 -2.41
C PHE A 9 -19.20 16.63 -3.30
N SER A 10 -18.97 15.38 -2.92
CA SER A 10 -18.26 14.41 -3.73
C SER A 10 -18.85 13.02 -3.54
N ILE A 11 -18.96 12.28 -4.63
CA ILE A 11 -19.27 10.85 -4.63
C ILE A 11 -18.04 10.11 -5.15
N VAL A 12 -17.72 8.97 -4.54
CA VAL A 12 -16.63 8.11 -4.98
C VAL A 12 -17.05 6.66 -4.86
N THR A 13 -16.56 5.85 -5.80
CA THR A 13 -16.73 4.40 -5.81
C THR A 13 -15.35 3.78 -5.87
N PHE A 14 -15.10 2.78 -5.02
CA PHE A 14 -13.85 2.03 -5.03
C PHE A 14 -14.13 0.60 -5.50
N ALA A 15 -13.30 0.10 -6.40
CA ALA A 15 -13.26 -1.32 -6.76
C ALA A 15 -12.24 -2.01 -5.87
N ILE A 16 -12.71 -2.90 -5.00
CA ILE A 16 -11.90 -3.63 -4.03
C ILE A 16 -12.25 -5.11 -4.16
N GLU A 17 -11.22 -5.95 -4.17
CA GLU A 17 -11.35 -7.40 -4.15
C GLU A 17 -10.54 -7.97 -2.98
N ASP A 18 -11.09 -8.99 -2.32
CA ASP A 18 -10.38 -9.73 -1.30
C ASP A 18 -9.46 -10.76 -1.96
N THR A 19 -8.21 -10.36 -2.17
CA THR A 19 -7.23 -11.15 -2.92
C THR A 19 -5.81 -10.90 -2.43
N ILE A 20 -4.89 -11.74 -2.89
CA ILE A 20 -3.46 -11.53 -2.74
C ILE A 20 -3.01 -10.52 -3.80
N ILE A 21 -2.50 -9.38 -3.35
CA ILE A 21 -1.85 -8.37 -4.17
C ILE A 21 -0.45 -8.87 -4.55
N LYS A 22 -0.18 -8.86 -5.86
CA LYS A 22 1.08 -9.32 -6.45
C LYS A 22 1.52 -8.37 -7.54
N ALA A 23 2.83 -8.18 -7.66
CA ALA A 23 3.39 -7.50 -8.83
C ALA A 23 3.21 -8.41 -10.07
N PRO A 24 2.67 -7.88 -11.19
CA PRO A 24 2.66 -8.59 -12.45
C PRO A 24 4.08 -8.97 -12.88
N LYS A 25 4.26 -10.18 -13.39
CA LYS A 25 5.58 -10.70 -13.75
C LYS A 25 6.26 -9.89 -14.86
N GLU A 26 5.46 -9.28 -15.73
CA GLU A 26 5.88 -8.43 -16.83
C GLU A 26 6.48 -7.10 -16.37
N LEU A 27 6.26 -6.72 -15.10
CA LEU A 27 6.79 -5.50 -14.49
C LEU A 27 8.01 -5.77 -13.57
N ILE A 28 8.46 -7.02 -13.51
CA ILE A 28 9.63 -7.43 -12.71
C ILE A 28 10.74 -7.84 -13.68
N ASP A 29 11.84 -7.10 -13.67
CA ASP A 29 13.00 -7.37 -14.50
C ASP A 29 14.31 -7.06 -13.72
N GLU A 30 15.45 -7.20 -14.39
CA GLU A 30 16.76 -6.96 -13.78
C GLU A 30 16.98 -5.49 -13.39
N GLN A 31 16.36 -4.54 -14.09
CA GLN A 31 16.44 -3.12 -13.81
C GLN A 31 15.38 -2.67 -12.78
N HIS A 32 14.25 -3.37 -12.72
CA HIS A 32 13.10 -3.10 -11.86
C HIS A 32 12.76 -4.36 -11.03
N PRO A 33 13.58 -4.68 -10.01
CA PRO A 33 13.32 -5.83 -9.17
C PRO A 33 12.04 -5.63 -8.35
N GLN A 34 11.45 -6.73 -7.94
CA GLN A 34 10.29 -6.72 -7.04
C GLN A 34 10.65 -5.99 -5.74
N LEU A 35 9.85 -4.97 -5.39
CA LEU A 35 10.08 -4.13 -4.21
C LEU A 35 9.33 -4.62 -2.96
N TYR A 36 8.17 -5.24 -3.17
CA TYR A 36 7.25 -5.67 -2.13
C TYR A 36 6.94 -7.15 -2.27
N LYS A 37 6.84 -7.87 -1.15
CA LYS A 37 6.36 -9.26 -1.15
C LYS A 37 4.88 -9.32 -1.58
N ASP A 38 4.45 -10.47 -2.09
CA ASP A 38 3.02 -10.75 -2.25
C ASP A 38 2.30 -10.62 -0.90
N PHE A 39 1.15 -9.95 -0.84
CA PHE A 39 0.46 -9.72 0.42
C PHE A 39 -1.06 -9.78 0.30
N ASP A 40 -1.72 -10.15 1.39
CA ASP A 40 -3.17 -10.16 1.51
C ASP A 40 -3.73 -8.74 1.63
N PHE A 41 -4.68 -8.37 0.76
CA PHE A 41 -5.25 -7.02 0.76
C PHE A 41 -5.91 -6.67 2.09
N MET A 42 -6.69 -7.59 2.67
CA MET A 42 -7.32 -7.38 3.98
C MET A 42 -6.30 -7.24 5.11
N GLY A 43 -5.20 -8.00 5.07
CA GLY A 43 -4.07 -7.85 5.97
C GLY A 43 -3.47 -6.44 5.92
N PHE A 44 -3.21 -5.91 4.72
CA PHE A 44 -2.71 -4.54 4.57
C PHE A 44 -3.74 -3.50 5.03
N PHE A 45 -5.00 -3.67 4.64
CA PHE A 45 -6.08 -2.76 5.01
C PHE A 45 -6.20 -2.64 6.54
N LEU A 46 -6.23 -3.78 7.25
CA LEU A 46 -6.29 -3.79 8.70
C LEU A 46 -5.04 -3.16 9.34
N PHE A 47 -3.85 -3.42 8.78
CA PHE A 47 -2.62 -2.77 9.22
C PHE A 47 -2.68 -1.25 9.06
N ALA A 48 -3.07 -0.74 7.88
CA ALA A 48 -3.08 0.69 7.56
C ALA A 48 -3.95 1.54 8.52
N PHE A 49 -5.01 0.94 9.07
CA PHE A 49 -5.89 1.58 10.06
C PHE A 49 -5.60 1.17 11.52
N SER A 50 -4.58 0.35 11.76
CA SER A 50 -4.20 -0.12 13.10
C SER A 50 -3.46 0.94 13.92
N ASN A 51 -3.43 0.78 15.25
CA ASN A 51 -2.67 1.68 16.14
C ASN A 51 -1.17 1.79 15.78
N PRO A 52 -0.44 0.69 15.47
CA PRO A 52 0.94 0.77 15.03
C PRO A 52 1.16 1.67 13.80
N ALA A 53 0.24 1.65 12.84
CA ALA A 53 0.36 2.41 11.60
C ALA A 53 -0.07 3.88 11.72
N LYS A 54 -0.68 4.30 12.83
CA LYS A 54 -1.12 5.70 13.06
C LYS A 54 0.00 6.72 12.99
N HIS A 55 1.23 6.29 13.30
CA HIS A 55 2.41 7.16 13.32
C HIS A 55 3.25 7.05 12.03
N ILE A 56 2.84 6.19 11.10
CA ILE A 56 3.50 6.01 9.81
C ILE A 56 2.77 6.88 8.80
N ASP A 57 3.51 7.64 7.99
CA ASP A 57 2.89 8.39 6.91
C ASP A 57 2.12 7.44 5.98
N SER A 58 0.95 7.84 5.50
CA SER A 58 0.11 6.99 4.64
C SER A 58 0.85 6.48 3.39
N GLY A 59 1.77 7.27 2.84
CA GLY A 59 2.60 6.87 1.69
C GLY A 59 3.69 5.85 2.05
N GLU A 60 4.04 5.70 3.33
CA GLU A 60 5.08 4.79 3.83
C GLU A 60 4.49 3.49 4.39
N GLN A 61 3.18 3.39 4.58
CA GLN A 61 2.54 2.21 5.17
C GLN A 61 2.76 0.94 4.34
N LEU A 62 2.76 1.05 3.00
CA LEU A 62 3.05 -0.10 2.14
C LEU A 62 4.49 -0.60 2.33
N GLN A 63 5.44 0.32 2.47
CA GLN A 63 6.83 0.00 2.79
C GLN A 63 6.91 -0.75 4.12
N ALA A 64 6.30 -0.21 5.17
CA ALA A 64 6.33 -0.83 6.50
C ALA A 64 5.71 -2.24 6.53
N PHE A 65 4.68 -2.49 5.72
CA PHE A 65 3.96 -3.76 5.71
C PHE A 65 4.61 -4.85 4.83
N ALA A 66 5.09 -4.45 3.65
CA ALA A 66 5.41 -5.39 2.58
C ALA A 66 6.83 -5.26 2.00
N SER A 67 7.67 -4.34 2.46
CA SER A 67 9.02 -4.19 1.91
C SER A 67 9.82 -5.47 2.00
N LEU A 68 10.50 -5.82 0.91
CA LEU A 68 11.51 -6.87 0.94
C LEU A 68 12.78 -6.36 1.62
N PRO A 69 13.54 -7.23 2.32
CA PRO A 69 14.86 -6.86 2.81
C PRO A 69 15.74 -6.46 1.62
N PRO A 70 16.71 -5.54 1.82
CA PRO A 70 17.67 -5.23 0.78
C PRO A 70 18.38 -6.53 0.36
N PRO A 71 18.71 -6.67 -0.95
CA PRO A 71 19.49 -7.82 -1.40
C PRO A 71 20.76 -7.89 -0.57
N ILE A 72 21.05 -9.07 -0.02
CA ILE A 72 22.29 -9.33 0.70
C ILE A 72 23.42 -9.10 -0.31
N SER A 73 24.25 -8.09 -0.08
CA SER A 73 25.46 -7.91 -0.89
C SER A 73 26.43 -9.02 -0.51
N ASP A 74 26.84 -9.82 -1.48
CA ASP A 74 28.05 -10.66 -1.38
C ASP A 74 29.32 -9.78 -1.27
#